data_AF-A0A5P3GGW2-F1
#
_entry.id   AF-A0A5P3GGW2-F1
#
_cell.length_a   1.000
_cell.length_b   1.000
_cell.length_c   1.000
_cell.angle_alpha   90.00
_cell.angle_beta   90.00
_cell.angle_gamma   90.00
#
_symmetry.space_group_name_H-M   'P 1'
#
loop_
_entity.id
_entity.type
_entity.pdbx_description
1 polymer ?
#
loop_
_entity_poly.entity_id
_entity_poly.type
_entity_poly.pdbx_seq_one_letter_code
_entity_poly.pdbx_strand_id
1 'polypeptide(L)'
;MNRTKVDDHVAMAELPTTGSIFQASWPVRTGDIHTDKQLRLDAIARYLQDAGFDNLVDRGAMDTHPLWMVRRTVIDVLEPVVWPDRVHLQRWCSGLSNKWCSMRVRIRSDGGGLIETEAFWINIDPKTGMPASISEKFTAALASTAVDQHLHWRRWIDPTPDTTPSADTPFPLRSSDFDPFDHVNNAIYWQPVEDALPDRLRSGPFRAILEYTQPIKRGEQVSVRTGTNTLHIDAGDEARASARWFALSPKSNDQG
;
A
#
# COMPACT_ATOMS: atom_id res chain seq x y z
N MET A 1 -10.00 9.14 19.80
CA MET A 1 -8.78 8.52 20.36
C MET A 1 -7.70 8.47 19.29
N ASN A 2 -6.49 8.93 19.59
CA ASN A 2 -5.35 8.80 18.68
C ASN A 2 -5.03 7.31 18.49
N ARG A 3 -4.79 6.89 17.25
CA ARG A 3 -4.34 5.52 16.97
C ARG A 3 -2.93 5.38 17.56
N THR A 4 -2.71 4.39 18.41
CA THR A 4 -1.43 4.13 19.09
C THR A 4 -0.58 3.16 18.27
N LYS A 5 0.73 3.05 18.57
CA LYS A 5 1.60 2.03 17.95
C LYS A 5 1.05 0.60 18.16
N VAL A 6 0.29 0.36 19.23
CA VAL A 6 -0.37 -0.92 19.52
C VAL A 6 -1.45 -1.26 18.48
N ASP A 7 -2.18 -0.25 17.99
CA ASP A 7 -3.24 -0.45 16.99
C ASP A 7 -2.68 -0.87 15.63
N ASP A 8 -1.38 -0.75 15.41
CA ASP A 8 -0.73 -1.17 14.18
C ASP A 8 -0.55 -2.69 14.11
N HIS A 9 -0.66 -3.38 15.24
CA HIS A 9 -0.65 -4.85 15.31
C HIS A 9 -2.04 -5.44 15.10
N VAL A 10 -3.09 -4.61 15.02
CA VAL A 10 -4.46 -5.08 14.78
C VAL A 10 -4.56 -5.70 13.40
N ALA A 11 -5.11 -6.91 13.34
CA ALA A 11 -5.40 -7.61 12.11
C ALA A 11 -6.36 -6.78 11.25
N MET A 12 -6.08 -6.73 9.94
CA MET A 12 -6.94 -5.98 9.03
C MET A 12 -8.27 -6.75 8.81
N ALA A 13 -9.38 -6.06 8.57
CA ALA A 13 -10.72 -6.64 8.34
C ALA A 13 -10.74 -7.90 7.42
N GLU A 14 -11.48 -8.94 7.79
CA GLU A 14 -11.48 -10.16 6.98
C GLU A 14 -12.16 -9.98 5.61
N LEU A 15 -11.81 -10.85 4.67
CA LEU A 15 -12.50 -10.94 3.37
C LEU A 15 -13.99 -11.26 3.60
N PRO A 16 -14.93 -10.44 3.09
CA PRO A 16 -16.35 -10.72 3.23
C PRO A 16 -16.77 -11.94 2.38
N THR A 17 -17.86 -12.60 2.78
CA THR A 17 -18.42 -13.74 2.06
C THR A 17 -19.36 -13.35 0.91
N THR A 18 -19.82 -12.09 0.90
CA THR A 18 -20.74 -11.53 -0.10
C THR A 18 -20.37 -10.08 -0.43
N GLY A 19 -21.02 -9.50 -1.44
CA GLY A 19 -20.81 -8.11 -1.85
C GLY A 19 -19.88 -7.97 -3.06
N SER A 20 -19.52 -6.73 -3.36
CA SER A 20 -18.72 -6.34 -4.52
C SER A 20 -17.23 -6.64 -4.31
N ILE A 21 -16.83 -7.88 -4.57
CA ILE A 21 -15.43 -8.32 -4.54
C ILE A 21 -14.92 -8.42 -5.97
N PHE A 22 -13.87 -7.66 -6.30
CA PHE A 22 -13.16 -7.77 -7.56
C PHE A 22 -12.09 -8.86 -7.48
N GLN A 23 -11.87 -9.58 -8.59
CA GLN A 23 -10.91 -10.67 -8.64
C GLN A 23 -10.00 -10.55 -9.86
N ALA A 24 -8.72 -10.82 -9.67
CA ALA A 24 -7.73 -10.92 -10.73
C ALA A 24 -6.75 -12.05 -10.42
N SER A 25 -6.04 -12.53 -11.44
CA SER A 25 -5.08 -13.62 -11.26
C SER A 25 -3.93 -13.44 -12.25
N TRP A 26 -2.71 -13.37 -11.73
CA TRP A 26 -1.51 -13.09 -12.52
C TRP A 26 -0.36 -14.02 -12.15
N PRO A 27 0.44 -14.44 -13.13
CA PRO A 27 1.72 -15.09 -12.85
C PRO A 27 2.73 -14.10 -12.27
N VAL A 28 3.54 -14.54 -11.31
CA VAL A 28 4.66 -13.76 -10.77
C VAL A 28 5.75 -13.63 -11.84
N ARG A 29 6.31 -12.43 -12.02
CA ARG A 29 7.37 -12.18 -13.02
C ARG A 29 8.74 -12.08 -12.38
N THR A 30 9.76 -12.38 -13.17
CA THR A 30 11.18 -12.29 -12.75
C THR A 30 11.61 -10.88 -12.39
N GLY A 31 10.95 -9.85 -12.94
CA GLY A 31 11.20 -8.45 -12.58
C GLY A 31 10.66 -8.06 -11.20
N ASP A 32 9.80 -8.89 -10.61
CA ASP A 32 9.04 -8.59 -9.38
C ASP A 32 9.63 -9.24 -8.12
N ILE A 33 10.72 -10.00 -8.26
CA ILE A 33 11.28 -10.82 -7.17
C ILE A 33 12.65 -10.35 -6.72
N HIS A 34 13.01 -10.68 -5.49
CA HIS A 34 14.39 -10.62 -5.00
C HIS A 34 15.23 -11.77 -5.58
N THR A 35 16.53 -11.76 -5.31
CA THR A 35 17.47 -12.83 -5.68
C THR A 35 17.13 -14.18 -5.03
N ASP A 36 16.42 -14.17 -3.90
CA ASP A 36 15.90 -15.37 -3.21
C ASP A 36 14.54 -15.83 -3.77
N LYS A 37 14.06 -15.19 -4.85
CA LYS A 37 12.80 -15.46 -5.56
C LYS A 37 11.52 -15.04 -4.83
N GLN A 38 11.63 -14.40 -3.67
CA GLN A 38 10.45 -13.85 -2.98
C GLN A 38 9.92 -12.61 -3.70
N LEU A 39 8.60 -12.46 -3.77
CA LEU A 39 7.92 -11.27 -4.31
C LEU A 39 8.25 -10.03 -3.46
N ARG A 40 8.67 -8.95 -4.11
CA ARG A 40 9.04 -7.68 -3.47
C ARG A 40 7.80 -6.87 -3.06
N LEU A 41 7.88 -6.09 -1.99
CA LEU A 41 6.91 -5.05 -1.60
C LEU A 41 6.67 -4.01 -2.70
N ASP A 42 7.69 -3.57 -3.44
CA ASP A 42 7.49 -2.65 -4.58
C ASP A 42 6.62 -3.29 -5.67
N ALA A 43 6.80 -4.59 -5.91
CA ALA A 43 5.97 -5.34 -6.84
C ALA A 43 4.56 -5.58 -6.30
N ILE A 44 4.41 -5.86 -5.01
CA ILE A 44 3.08 -5.93 -4.36
C ILE A 44 2.35 -4.60 -4.54
N ALA A 45 3.00 -3.46 -4.26
CA ALA A 45 2.41 -2.14 -4.45
C ALA A 45 1.99 -1.88 -5.91
N ARG A 46 2.79 -2.33 -6.89
CA ARG A 46 2.44 -2.30 -8.31
C ARG A 46 1.19 -3.13 -8.60
N TYR A 47 1.11 -4.35 -8.08
CA TYR A 47 -0.07 -5.20 -8.22
C TYR A 47 -1.33 -4.56 -7.61
N LEU A 48 -1.20 -3.87 -6.47
CA LEU A 48 -2.31 -3.13 -5.85
C LEU A 48 -2.82 -1.98 -6.72
N GLN A 49 -1.89 -1.28 -7.38
CA GLN A 49 -2.21 -0.20 -8.33
C GLN A 49 -2.94 -0.75 -9.56
N ASP A 50 -2.38 -1.76 -10.20
CA ASP A 50 -2.95 -2.36 -11.43
C ASP A 50 -4.33 -2.97 -11.15
N ALA A 51 -4.49 -3.68 -10.02
CA ALA A 51 -5.78 -4.23 -9.62
C ALA A 51 -6.79 -3.13 -9.27
N GLY A 52 -6.33 -1.95 -8.85
CA GLY A 52 -7.16 -0.78 -8.64
C GLY A 52 -7.74 -0.24 -9.95
N PHE A 53 -6.90 -0.10 -10.98
CA PHE A 53 -7.33 0.32 -12.31
C PHE A 53 -8.27 -0.69 -12.94
N ASP A 54 -7.93 -1.98 -12.93
CA ASP A 54 -8.77 -3.04 -13.47
C ASP A 54 -10.15 -3.09 -12.78
N ASN A 55 -10.17 -2.88 -11.46
CA ASN A 55 -11.42 -2.82 -10.71
C ASN A 55 -12.29 -1.62 -11.12
N LEU A 56 -11.71 -0.45 -11.37
CA LEU A 56 -12.46 0.71 -11.86
C LEU A 56 -13.03 0.45 -13.27
N VAL A 57 -12.29 -0.24 -14.14
CA VAL A 57 -12.77 -0.64 -15.48
C VAL A 57 -13.94 -1.61 -15.34
N ASP A 58 -13.78 -2.68 -14.57
CA ASP A 58 -14.80 -3.70 -14.30
C ASP A 58 -16.12 -3.10 -13.79
N ARG A 59 -16.04 -2.04 -12.98
CA ARG A 59 -17.21 -1.36 -12.41
C ARG A 59 -17.76 -0.22 -13.25
N GLY A 60 -17.14 0.05 -14.42
CA GLY A 60 -17.50 1.18 -15.28
C GLY A 60 -17.37 2.52 -14.57
N ALA A 61 -16.37 2.64 -13.69
CA ALA A 61 -16.09 3.82 -12.87
C ALA A 61 -14.86 4.61 -13.34
N MET A 62 -14.11 4.11 -14.33
CA MET A 62 -12.91 4.81 -14.85
C MET A 62 -13.21 6.23 -15.33
N ASP A 63 -14.29 6.42 -16.08
CA ASP A 63 -14.61 7.75 -16.63
C ASP A 63 -15.10 8.72 -15.55
N THR A 64 -15.74 8.21 -14.50
CA THR A 64 -16.33 9.02 -13.41
C THR A 64 -15.37 9.27 -12.26
N HIS A 65 -14.41 8.37 -12.03
CA HIS A 65 -13.43 8.42 -10.94
C HIS A 65 -12.03 8.07 -11.47
N PRO A 66 -11.49 8.81 -12.45
CA PRO A 66 -10.25 8.44 -13.14
C PRO A 66 -9.00 8.66 -12.28
N LEU A 67 -9.07 9.50 -11.25
CA LEU A 67 -7.91 9.94 -10.48
C LEU A 67 -8.08 9.65 -9.00
N TRP A 68 -7.12 8.91 -8.46
CA TRP A 68 -7.07 8.54 -7.05
C TRP A 68 -5.69 8.80 -6.47
N MET A 69 -5.66 9.36 -5.26
CA MET A 69 -4.43 9.58 -4.51
C MET A 69 -4.35 8.62 -3.33
N VAL A 70 -3.31 7.80 -3.27
CA VAL A 70 -3.02 6.96 -2.10
C VAL A 70 -2.41 7.81 -0.99
N ARG A 71 -2.83 7.57 0.26
CA ARG A 71 -2.27 8.25 1.45
C ARG A 71 -1.55 7.30 2.40
N ARG A 72 -1.94 6.03 2.39
CA ARG A 72 -1.26 4.97 3.14
C ARG A 72 -1.43 3.66 2.41
N THR A 73 -0.39 2.84 2.43
CA THR A 73 -0.44 1.43 2.07
C THR A 73 0.15 0.61 3.22
N VAL A 74 -0.57 -0.42 3.63
CA VAL A 74 -0.17 -1.42 4.62
C VAL A 74 -0.02 -2.75 3.89
N ILE A 75 1.08 -3.45 4.11
CA ILE A 75 1.36 -4.77 3.53
C ILE A 75 1.76 -5.69 4.68
N ASP A 76 0.98 -6.75 4.87
CA ASP A 76 1.37 -7.89 5.69
C ASP A 76 1.81 -9.01 4.77
N VAL A 77 3.06 -9.42 4.90
CA VAL A 77 3.53 -10.67 4.32
C VAL A 77 3.40 -11.71 5.41
N LEU A 78 2.37 -12.57 5.31
CA LEU A 78 2.11 -13.62 6.29
C LEU A 78 2.80 -14.91 5.88
N GLU A 79 2.67 -15.28 4.60
CA GLU A 79 3.41 -16.35 3.96
C GLU A 79 4.01 -15.79 2.66
N PRO A 80 5.34 -15.83 2.46
CA PRO A 80 5.95 -15.22 1.28
C PRO A 80 5.51 -15.92 -0.01
N VAL A 81 5.31 -15.14 -1.08
CA VAL A 81 5.09 -15.67 -2.44
C VAL A 81 6.45 -15.90 -3.10
N VAL A 82 6.73 -17.11 -3.57
CA VAL A 82 8.05 -17.51 -4.09
C VAL A 82 7.94 -17.95 -5.55
N TRP A 83 8.65 -17.26 -6.46
CA TRP A 83 8.62 -17.57 -7.89
C TRP A 83 9.34 -18.90 -8.24
N PRO A 84 8.84 -19.67 -9.24
CA PRO A 84 7.66 -19.41 -10.06
C PRO A 84 6.35 -19.71 -9.33
N ASP A 85 5.39 -18.81 -9.46
CA ASP A 85 4.07 -18.95 -8.84
C ASP A 85 3.01 -18.14 -9.62
N ARG A 86 1.75 -18.35 -9.25
CA ARG A 86 0.62 -17.57 -9.72
C ARG A 86 -0.14 -17.03 -8.52
N VAL A 87 -0.39 -15.73 -8.53
CA VAL A 87 -1.14 -15.04 -7.49
C VAL A 87 -2.60 -14.84 -7.91
N HIS A 88 -3.48 -14.88 -6.92
CA HIS A 88 -4.90 -14.62 -7.00
C HIS A 88 -5.23 -13.48 -6.05
N LEU A 89 -5.76 -12.40 -6.61
CA LEU A 89 -6.04 -11.16 -5.92
C LEU A 89 -7.55 -11.05 -5.71
N GLN A 90 -7.95 -10.75 -4.49
CA GLN A 90 -9.33 -10.41 -4.15
C GLN A 90 -9.33 -9.02 -3.56
N ARG A 91 -10.04 -8.08 -4.20
CA ARG A 91 -10.09 -6.67 -3.83
C ARG A 91 -11.49 -6.27 -3.40
N TRP A 92 -11.60 -5.60 -2.26
CA TRP A 92 -12.88 -5.11 -1.73
C TRP A 92 -12.69 -3.82 -0.92
N CYS A 93 -13.77 -3.10 -0.64
CA CYS A 93 -13.74 -1.93 0.22
C CYS A 93 -13.90 -2.35 1.68
N SER A 94 -12.97 -1.98 2.58
CA SER A 94 -13.12 -2.21 4.04
C SER A 94 -13.77 -1.03 4.75
N GLY A 95 -13.61 0.18 4.22
CA GLY A 95 -14.25 1.36 4.79
C GLY A 95 -14.38 2.49 3.78
N LEU A 96 -15.37 3.35 3.97
CA LEU A 96 -15.59 4.49 3.09
C LEU A 96 -16.15 5.70 3.82
N SER A 97 -16.00 6.84 3.17
CA SER A 97 -16.73 8.07 3.43
C SER A 97 -16.98 8.77 2.09
N ASN A 98 -17.55 9.98 2.11
CA ASN A 98 -18.00 10.64 0.88
C ASN A 98 -16.90 10.84 -0.18
N LYS A 99 -15.63 11.02 0.21
CA LYS A 99 -14.54 11.38 -0.72
C LYS A 99 -13.36 10.40 -0.75
N TRP A 100 -13.40 9.36 0.09
CA TRP A 100 -12.27 8.45 0.28
C TRP A 100 -12.74 7.08 0.74
N CYS A 101 -11.91 6.08 0.51
CA CYS A 101 -12.13 4.71 0.94
C CYS A 101 -10.82 4.03 1.34
N SER A 102 -10.95 3.01 2.19
CA SER A 102 -9.92 2.00 2.40
C SER A 102 -10.25 0.79 1.53
N MET A 103 -9.31 0.42 0.68
CA MET A 103 -9.42 -0.76 -0.18
C MET A 103 -8.49 -1.84 0.34
N ARG A 104 -9.03 -3.03 0.48
CA ARG A 104 -8.31 -4.25 0.81
C ARG A 104 -7.98 -5.02 -0.44
N VAL A 105 -6.80 -5.64 -0.42
CA VAL A 105 -6.46 -6.72 -1.35
C VAL A 105 -5.84 -7.86 -0.57
N ARG A 106 -6.46 -9.03 -0.65
CA ARG A 106 -5.86 -10.31 -0.25
C ARG A 106 -5.20 -10.92 -1.47
N ILE A 107 -3.94 -11.30 -1.35
CA ILE A 107 -3.19 -11.99 -2.39
C ILE A 107 -2.85 -13.38 -1.86
N ARG A 108 -3.37 -14.41 -2.52
CA ARG A 108 -2.98 -15.80 -2.29
C ARG A 108 -2.18 -16.30 -3.48
N SER A 109 -1.32 -17.29 -3.29
CA SER A 109 -0.65 -17.96 -4.41
C SER A 109 -0.88 -19.47 -4.44
N ASP A 110 -0.67 -20.09 -5.61
CA ASP A 110 -0.77 -21.55 -5.77
C ASP A 110 0.25 -22.27 -4.89
N GLY A 111 1.43 -21.66 -4.69
CA GLY A 111 2.49 -22.12 -3.79
C GLY A 111 2.22 -21.91 -2.29
N GLY A 112 1.04 -21.40 -1.90
CA GLY A 112 0.66 -21.22 -0.49
C GLY A 112 0.99 -19.85 0.11
N GLY A 113 1.51 -18.91 -0.68
CA GLY A 113 1.76 -17.54 -0.23
C GLY A 113 0.47 -16.82 0.17
N LEU A 114 0.58 -15.90 1.12
CA LEU A 114 -0.51 -15.11 1.69
C LEU A 114 0.00 -13.72 2.07
N ILE A 115 -0.56 -12.72 1.40
CA ILE A 115 -0.31 -11.31 1.67
C ILE A 115 -1.66 -10.62 1.91
N GLU A 116 -1.73 -9.83 2.97
CA GLU A 116 -2.88 -8.98 3.28
C GLU A 116 -2.49 -7.52 3.12
N THR A 117 -3.31 -6.73 2.44
CA THR A 117 -3.03 -5.31 2.23
C THR A 117 -4.24 -4.44 2.50
N GLU A 118 -3.99 -3.22 2.95
CA GLU A 118 -4.97 -2.13 2.99
C GLU A 118 -4.34 -0.86 2.45
N ALA A 119 -5.05 -0.14 1.59
CA ALA A 119 -4.64 1.17 1.14
C ALA A 119 -5.76 2.21 1.31
N PHE A 120 -5.40 3.39 1.82
CA PHE A 120 -6.30 4.54 1.97
C PHE A 120 -6.22 5.41 0.72
N TRP A 121 -7.34 5.59 0.03
CA TRP A 121 -7.45 6.28 -1.25
C TRP A 121 -8.39 7.48 -1.16
N ILE A 122 -7.97 8.60 -1.74
CA ILE A 122 -8.78 9.81 -1.90
C ILE A 122 -9.17 9.94 -3.37
N ASN A 123 -10.46 10.08 -3.64
CA ASN A 123 -10.96 10.40 -4.97
C ASN A 123 -10.67 11.87 -5.30
N ILE A 124 -10.05 12.12 -6.45
CA ILE A 124 -9.63 13.46 -6.87
C ILE A 124 -10.37 13.85 -8.14
N ASP A 125 -10.88 15.07 -8.18
CA ASP A 125 -11.40 15.63 -9.43
C ASP A 125 -10.20 16.01 -10.34
N PRO A 126 -10.07 15.40 -11.53
CA PRO A 126 -8.93 15.64 -12.42
C PRO A 126 -8.86 17.08 -12.95
N LYS A 127 -9.97 17.84 -12.92
CA LYS A 127 -10.00 19.24 -13.36
C LYS A 127 -9.48 20.20 -12.29
N THR A 128 -9.78 19.91 -11.02
CA THR A 128 -9.46 20.81 -9.91
C THR A 128 -8.26 20.37 -9.09
N GLY A 129 -7.89 19.09 -9.15
CA GLY A 129 -6.87 18.49 -8.29
C GLY A 129 -7.31 18.33 -6.83
N MET A 130 -8.60 18.55 -6.53
CA MET A 130 -9.13 18.56 -5.17
C MET A 130 -9.94 17.29 -4.84
N PRO A 131 -10.04 16.90 -3.55
CA PRO A 131 -10.88 15.78 -3.13
C PRO A 131 -12.35 15.96 -3.53
N ALA A 132 -12.88 14.98 -4.26
CA ALA A 132 -14.22 15.01 -4.84
C ALA A 132 -15.10 13.87 -4.30
N SER A 133 -16.42 14.10 -4.29
CA SER A 133 -17.38 13.08 -3.84
C SER A 133 -17.35 11.86 -4.75
N ILE A 134 -17.45 10.67 -4.16
CA ILE A 134 -17.65 9.42 -4.88
C ILE A 134 -19.12 9.36 -5.30
N SER A 135 -19.39 8.98 -6.56
CA SER A 135 -20.76 8.96 -7.09
C SER A 135 -21.62 7.95 -6.33
N GLU A 136 -22.91 8.21 -6.20
CA GLU A 136 -23.85 7.30 -5.51
C GLU A 136 -23.77 5.85 -6.05
N LYS A 137 -23.73 5.68 -7.37
CA LYS A 137 -23.58 4.37 -8.01
C LYS A 137 -22.33 3.62 -7.54
N PHE A 138 -21.18 4.29 -7.51
CA PHE A 138 -19.94 3.66 -7.09
C PHE A 138 -19.87 3.47 -5.57
N THR A 139 -20.41 4.42 -4.80
CA THR A 139 -20.59 4.31 -3.34
C THR A 139 -21.40 3.08 -2.97
N ALA A 140 -22.50 2.77 -3.68
CA ALA A 140 -23.29 1.57 -3.42
C ALA A 140 -22.48 0.26 -3.59
N ALA A 141 -21.62 0.20 -4.61
CA ALA A 141 -20.73 -0.95 -4.81
C ALA A 141 -19.70 -1.06 -3.67
N LEU A 142 -19.04 0.03 -3.30
CA LEU A 142 -18.06 0.06 -2.20
C LEU A 142 -18.70 -0.27 -0.84
N ALA A 143 -19.88 0.28 -0.57
CA ALA A 143 -20.60 0.08 0.69
C ALA A 143 -21.04 -1.38 0.90
N SER A 144 -21.19 -2.17 -0.18
CA SER A 144 -21.61 -3.57 -0.09
C SER A 144 -20.64 -4.49 0.66
N THR A 145 -19.37 -4.08 0.84
CA THR A 145 -18.34 -4.83 1.57
C THR A 145 -17.76 -4.06 2.76
N ALA A 146 -18.07 -2.77 2.89
CA ALA A 146 -17.44 -1.91 3.88
C ALA A 146 -17.98 -2.16 5.29
N VAL A 147 -17.07 -2.39 6.23
CA VAL A 147 -17.39 -2.55 7.65
C VAL A 147 -17.41 -1.21 8.39
N ASP A 148 -16.72 -0.19 7.86
CA ASP A 148 -16.71 1.18 8.38
C ASP A 148 -17.29 2.16 7.34
N GLN A 149 -18.46 2.74 7.63
CA GLN A 149 -19.10 3.73 6.75
C GLN A 149 -18.81 5.20 7.15
N HIS A 150 -17.97 5.39 8.15
CA HIS A 150 -17.53 6.69 8.65
C HIS A 150 -16.01 6.76 8.72
N LEU A 151 -15.36 6.31 7.64
CA LEU A 151 -13.91 6.25 7.59
C LEU A 151 -13.30 7.65 7.75
N HIS A 152 -12.32 7.78 8.64
CA HIS A 152 -11.57 9.02 8.83
C HIS A 152 -10.07 8.81 8.55
N TRP A 153 -9.47 9.76 7.84
CA TRP A 153 -8.01 9.80 7.75
C TRP A 153 -7.40 10.04 9.13
N ARG A 154 -6.42 9.21 9.48
CA ARG A 154 -5.52 9.41 10.61
C ARG A 154 -4.13 8.99 10.17
N ARG A 155 -3.17 9.88 10.37
CA ARG A 155 -1.74 9.58 10.20
C ARG A 155 -1.32 8.57 11.27
N TRP A 156 -0.48 7.62 10.90
CA TRP A 156 0.02 6.57 11.81
C TRP A 156 1.53 6.68 12.07
N ILE A 157 2.26 7.37 11.20
CA ILE A 157 3.71 7.53 11.29
C ILE A 157 4.01 9.02 11.48
N ASP A 158 4.74 9.36 12.54
CA ASP A 158 5.26 10.72 12.69
C ASP A 158 6.32 10.95 11.60
N PRO A 159 6.23 12.03 10.80
CA PRO A 159 7.28 12.35 9.82
C PRO A 159 8.61 12.74 10.48
N THR A 160 8.62 12.99 11.80
CA THR A 160 9.82 13.29 12.57
C THR A 160 10.55 12.01 12.96
N PRO A 161 11.84 11.86 12.66
CA PRO A 161 12.58 10.65 13.01
C PRO A 161 12.70 10.45 14.53
N ASP A 162 12.51 9.20 14.98
CA ASP A 162 12.64 8.78 16.39
C ASP A 162 14.12 8.74 16.89
N THR A 163 15.12 8.93 16.02
CA THR A 163 16.55 8.74 16.35
C THR A 163 17.44 9.85 15.80
N THR A 164 18.66 9.95 16.36
CA THR A 164 19.74 10.80 15.84
C THR A 164 19.92 10.53 14.34
N PRO A 165 20.07 11.57 13.49
CA PRO A 165 20.13 11.39 12.05
C PRO A 165 21.18 10.33 11.67
N SER A 166 20.76 9.25 11.02
CA SER A 166 21.68 8.50 10.17
C SER A 166 22.05 9.38 8.97
N ALA A 167 23.20 9.14 8.36
CA ALA A 167 23.59 9.91 7.19
C ALA A 167 22.56 9.73 6.08
N ASP A 168 22.05 10.85 5.56
CA ASP A 168 21.17 10.90 4.39
C ASP A 168 21.79 10.09 3.25
N THR A 169 21.07 9.07 2.80
CA THR A 169 21.47 8.28 1.63
C THR A 169 20.72 8.81 0.41
N PRO A 170 21.41 9.19 -0.68
CA PRO A 170 20.73 9.62 -1.89
C PRO A 170 19.81 8.53 -2.46
N PHE A 171 18.61 8.91 -2.89
CA PHE A 171 17.71 8.05 -3.65
C PHE A 171 17.59 8.58 -5.08
N PRO A 172 18.51 8.17 -5.98
CA PRO A 172 18.54 8.70 -7.34
C PRO A 172 17.35 8.16 -8.15
N LEU A 173 16.51 9.09 -8.63
CA LEU A 173 15.37 8.78 -9.47
C LEU A 173 15.78 8.62 -10.94
N ARG A 174 15.18 7.64 -11.60
CA ARG A 174 15.34 7.32 -13.02
C ARG A 174 14.15 7.83 -13.82
N SER A 175 14.30 7.96 -15.14
CA SER A 175 13.20 8.37 -16.01
C SER A 175 11.98 7.43 -15.94
N SER A 176 12.20 6.15 -15.66
CA SER A 176 11.16 5.12 -15.51
C SER A 176 10.40 5.19 -14.20
N ASP A 177 10.88 5.97 -13.23
CA ASP A 177 10.30 6.00 -11.89
C ASP A 177 9.09 6.94 -11.83
N PHE A 178 8.84 7.71 -12.89
CA PHE A 178 7.76 8.68 -12.98
C PHE A 178 6.52 8.10 -13.67
N ASP A 179 5.35 8.41 -13.12
CA ASP A 179 4.05 8.08 -13.68
C ASP A 179 3.59 9.13 -14.72
N PRO A 180 2.42 8.93 -15.38
CA PRO A 180 1.90 9.88 -16.36
C PRO A 180 1.60 11.29 -15.84
N PHE A 181 1.60 11.51 -14.52
CA PHE A 181 1.41 12.83 -13.88
C PHE A 181 2.74 13.52 -13.56
N ASP A 182 3.87 12.99 -14.04
CA ASP A 182 5.22 13.47 -13.77
C ASP A 182 5.59 13.46 -12.26
N HIS A 183 4.94 12.56 -11.52
CA HIS A 183 5.24 12.25 -10.13
C HIS A 183 5.93 10.89 -10.04
N VAL A 184 6.74 10.68 -9.01
CA VAL A 184 7.26 9.34 -8.71
C VAL A 184 6.09 8.37 -8.51
N ASN A 185 6.10 7.26 -9.22
CA ASN A 185 5.07 6.23 -9.10
C ASN A 185 5.09 5.67 -7.67
N ASN A 186 3.91 5.53 -7.06
CA ASN A 186 3.75 5.10 -5.67
C ASN A 186 4.49 3.79 -5.34
N ALA A 187 4.59 2.85 -6.28
CA ALA A 187 5.34 1.62 -6.10
C ALA A 187 6.85 1.85 -5.88
N ILE A 188 7.43 2.90 -6.47
CA ILE A 188 8.87 3.21 -6.38
C ILE A 188 9.28 3.64 -4.97
N TYR A 189 8.38 4.27 -4.21
CA TYR A 189 8.64 4.63 -2.82
C TYR A 189 8.93 3.42 -1.91
N TRP A 190 8.58 2.21 -2.35
CA TRP A 190 8.90 0.99 -1.62
C TRP A 190 10.33 0.51 -1.83
N GLN A 191 11.04 0.94 -2.88
CA GLN A 191 12.42 0.47 -3.14
C GLN A 191 13.38 0.81 -1.99
N PRO A 192 13.39 2.03 -1.42
CA PRO A 192 14.20 2.29 -0.22
C PRO A 192 13.77 1.47 1.00
N VAL A 193 12.48 1.11 1.09
CA VAL A 193 11.97 0.25 2.16
C VAL A 193 12.52 -1.17 2.00
N GLU A 194 12.61 -1.68 0.78
CA GLU A 194 13.27 -2.98 0.49
C GLU A 194 14.72 -2.98 0.95
N ASP A 195 15.47 -1.94 0.57
CA ASP A 195 16.90 -1.85 0.88
C ASP A 195 17.15 -1.76 2.40
N ALA A 196 16.22 -1.16 3.15
CA ALA A 196 16.32 -1.00 4.60
C ALA A 196 15.78 -2.20 5.40
N LEU A 197 14.98 -3.08 4.78
CA LEU A 197 14.34 -4.21 5.46
C LEU A 197 15.37 -5.31 5.79
N PRO A 198 15.52 -5.71 7.07
CA PRO A 198 16.49 -6.72 7.42
C PRO A 198 16.02 -8.12 7.00
N ASP A 199 16.91 -8.93 6.42
CA ASP A 199 16.60 -10.29 5.94
C ASP A 199 15.89 -11.17 6.96
N ARG A 200 16.27 -11.06 8.24
CA ARG A 200 15.64 -11.80 9.36
C ARG A 200 14.15 -11.49 9.55
N LEU A 201 13.68 -10.33 9.09
CA LEU A 201 12.27 -9.98 9.16
C LEU A 201 11.49 -10.65 8.03
N ARG A 202 12.10 -10.74 6.84
CA ARG A 202 11.50 -11.40 5.67
C ARG A 202 11.39 -12.92 5.82
N SER A 203 12.10 -13.53 6.78
CA SER A 203 11.99 -14.95 7.09
C SER A 203 10.78 -15.35 7.95
N GLY A 204 9.96 -14.39 8.38
CA GLY A 204 8.74 -14.66 9.13
C GLY A 204 7.63 -13.65 8.82
N PRO A 205 6.45 -13.76 9.45
CA PRO A 205 5.36 -12.82 9.23
C PRO A 205 5.75 -11.40 9.65
N PHE A 206 5.49 -10.43 8.78
CA PHE A 206 5.77 -9.03 9.06
C PHE A 206 4.77 -8.09 8.44
N ARG A 207 4.70 -6.87 8.99
CA ARG A 207 3.94 -5.75 8.46
C ARG A 207 4.89 -4.64 8.07
N ALA A 208 4.70 -4.08 6.88
CA ALA A 208 5.32 -2.85 6.43
C ALA A 208 4.23 -1.82 6.08
N ILE A 209 4.43 -0.58 6.50
CA ILE A 209 3.49 0.52 6.32
C ILE A 209 4.24 1.66 5.65
N LEU A 210 3.65 2.25 4.62
CA LEU A 210 4.13 3.46 3.97
C LEU A 210 3.01 4.51 3.92
N GLU A 211 3.27 5.71 4.43
CA GLU A 211 2.37 6.87 4.33
C GLU A 211 2.95 7.92 3.38
N TYR A 212 2.10 8.37 2.44
CA TYR A 212 2.46 9.33 1.39
C TYR A 212 1.96 10.72 1.80
N THR A 213 2.90 11.64 2.03
CA THR A 213 2.61 13.00 2.49
C THR A 213 2.38 13.93 1.32
N GLN A 214 3.30 13.94 0.35
CA GLN A 214 3.26 14.75 -0.87
C GLN A 214 3.98 14.02 -2.02
N PRO A 215 3.56 14.26 -3.28
CA PRO A 215 4.23 13.66 -4.43
C PRO A 215 5.64 14.22 -4.60
N ILE A 216 6.57 13.39 -5.06
CA ILE A 216 7.89 13.79 -5.53
C ILE A 216 7.80 14.05 -7.03
N LYS A 217 8.30 15.20 -7.48
CA LYS A 217 8.32 15.65 -8.87
C LYS A 217 9.68 15.43 -9.50
N ARG A 218 9.69 15.41 -10.83
CA ARG A 218 10.95 15.35 -11.61
C ARG A 218 11.86 16.53 -11.27
N GLY A 219 13.15 16.23 -11.07
CA GLY A 219 14.19 17.22 -10.79
C GLY A 219 14.40 17.52 -9.30
N GLU A 220 13.54 17.03 -8.41
CA GLU A 220 13.78 17.11 -6.98
C GLU A 220 14.94 16.19 -6.56
N GLN A 221 15.78 16.66 -5.64
CA GLN A 221 16.82 15.85 -5.02
C GLN A 221 16.19 15.10 -3.85
N VAL A 222 16.29 13.77 -3.88
CA VAL A 222 15.65 12.89 -2.91
C VAL A 222 16.70 12.21 -2.05
N SER A 223 16.51 12.26 -0.74
CA SER A 223 17.31 11.52 0.23
C SER A 223 16.43 10.59 1.06
N VAL A 224 17.07 9.59 1.64
CA VAL A 224 16.45 8.59 2.51
C VAL A 224 17.19 8.61 3.83
N ARG A 225 16.42 8.65 4.91
CA ARG A 225 16.91 8.52 6.29
C ARG A 225 16.31 7.27 6.91
N THR A 226 17.18 6.33 7.28
CA THR A 226 16.77 5.04 7.85
C THR A 226 17.02 5.03 9.35
N GLY A 227 15.98 4.68 10.11
CA GLY A 227 16.06 4.36 11.54
C GLY A 227 16.08 2.85 11.78
N THR A 228 15.91 2.43 13.04
CA THR A 228 15.92 0.99 13.41
C THR A 228 14.83 0.18 12.70
N ASN A 229 13.63 0.76 12.58
CA ASN A 229 12.47 0.12 11.95
C ASN A 229 11.55 1.13 11.25
N THR A 230 12.12 2.29 10.93
CA THR A 230 11.46 3.41 10.25
C THR A 230 12.33 3.89 9.11
N LEU A 231 11.70 4.55 8.13
CA LEU A 231 12.39 5.18 7.02
C LEU A 231 11.64 6.45 6.62
N HIS A 232 12.36 7.52 6.33
CA HIS A 232 11.80 8.75 5.78
C HIS A 232 12.39 9.01 4.41
N ILE A 233 11.53 9.39 3.46
CA ILE A 233 11.92 9.80 2.11
C ILE A 233 11.66 11.30 2.04
N ASP A 234 12.71 12.07 1.87
CA ASP A 234 12.69 13.53 1.88
C ASP A 234 13.04 14.06 0.49
N ALA A 235 12.42 15.17 0.09
CA ALA A 235 12.83 15.92 -1.10
C ALA A 235 13.14 17.36 -0.68
N GLY A 236 14.41 17.74 -0.77
CA GLY A 236 14.89 18.91 -0.04
C GLY A 236 14.72 18.73 1.47
N ASP A 237 14.13 19.72 2.15
CA ASP A 237 13.92 19.70 3.61
C ASP A 237 12.53 19.17 4.02
N GLU A 238 11.75 18.63 3.07
CA GLU A 238 10.38 18.20 3.31
C GLU A 238 10.22 16.67 3.23
N ALA A 239 9.60 16.09 4.26
CA ALA A 239 9.23 14.68 4.27
C ALA A 239 8.10 14.39 3.26
N ARG A 240 8.43 13.58 2.25
CA ARG A 240 7.51 13.18 1.16
C ARG A 240 6.79 11.88 1.48
N ALA A 241 7.49 10.93 2.10
CA ALA A 241 6.88 9.71 2.60
C ALA A 241 7.56 9.23 3.88
N SER A 242 6.86 8.41 4.65
CA SER A 242 7.42 7.79 5.85
C SER A 242 6.94 6.35 5.96
N ALA A 243 7.87 5.47 6.28
CA ALA A 243 7.64 4.05 6.39
C ALA A 243 8.02 3.54 7.78
N ARG A 244 7.42 2.40 8.15
CA ARG A 244 7.86 1.60 9.29
C ARG A 244 7.50 0.14 9.09
N TRP A 245 8.21 -0.73 9.77
CA TRP A 245 7.98 -2.16 9.71
C TRP A 245 8.21 -2.85 11.05
N PHE A 246 7.60 -4.02 11.22
CA PHE A 246 7.74 -4.83 12.43
C PHE A 246 7.27 -6.27 12.17
N ALA A 247 7.75 -7.19 13.00
CA ALA A 247 7.31 -8.57 12.98
C ALA A 247 5.85 -8.67 13.46
N LEU A 248 5.10 -9.57 12.84
CA LEU A 248 3.78 -9.97 13.33
C LEU A 248 3.94 -11.25 14.15
N SER A 249 3.24 -11.33 15.28
CA SER A 249 3.17 -12.58 16.02
C SER A 249 2.47 -13.63 15.15
N PRO A 250 2.96 -14.88 15.11
CA PRO A 250 2.19 -15.99 14.53
C PRO A 250 0.82 -16.00 15.20
N LYS A 251 -0.27 -16.13 14.43
CA LYS A 251 -1.58 -16.40 15.04
C LYS A 251 -1.40 -17.65 15.90
N SER A 252 -1.58 -17.54 17.22
CA SER A 252 -1.73 -18.72 18.05
C SER A 252 -2.93 -19.47 17.47
N ASN A 253 -2.71 -20.70 17.02
CA ASN A 253 -3.81 -21.61 16.77
C ASN A 253 -4.47 -21.89 18.13
N ASP A 254 -5.36 -21.01 18.57
CA ASP A 254 -6.41 -21.41 19.49
C ASP A 254 -7.38 -22.25 18.67
N GLN A 255 -7.02 -23.53 18.53
CA GLN A 255 -7.98 -24.60 18.39
C GLN A 255 -8.67 -24.77 19.75
N GLY A 256 -9.94 -24.41 19.80
CA GLY A 256 -10.87 -24.66 20.90
C GLY A 256 -12.29 -24.48 20.43
#